data_AF-A0A3B9W857-F1
#
_entry.id   AF-A0A3B9W857-F1
#
_cell.length_a   1.000
_cell.length_b   1.000
_cell.length_c   1.000
_cell.angle_alpha   90.00
_cell.angle_beta   90.00
_cell.angle_gamma   90.00
#
_symmetry.space_group_name_H-M   'P 1'
#
loop_
_entity.id
_entity.type
_entity.pdbx_description
1 polymer ?
#
loop_
_entity_poly.entity_id
_entity_poly.type
_entity_poly.pdbx_seq_one_letter_code
_entity_poly.pdbx_strand_id
1 'polypeptide(L)'
;ENEIAQSQAAHGCKLANYWMHVGLLTINDEKMSKSLGNSITIGDFLSDHHPEVLRHFMLGSHYRSPINYTESAIANTQQALERLYTAIRGLEHGTDGDVEHPSYQAFLAAMSDDFNT
;
A
#
# COMPACT_ATOMS: atom_id res chain seq x y z
N GLU A 1 0.20 -17.75 14.55
CA GLU A 1 -0.37 -18.79 15.44
C GLU A 1 0.61 -19.27 16.52
N ASN A 2 1.78 -19.80 16.16
CA ASN A 2 2.77 -20.28 17.15
C ASN A 2 3.22 -19.20 18.16
N GLU A 3 3.40 -17.96 17.70
CA GLU A 3 3.78 -16.82 18.56
C GLU A 3 2.75 -16.57 19.68
N ILE A 4 1.46 -16.74 19.38
CA ILE A 4 0.37 -16.58 20.37
C ILE A 4 0.48 -17.67 21.42
N ALA A 5 0.62 -18.93 21.01
CA ALA A 5 0.70 -20.07 21.91
C ALA A 5 1.92 -19.97 22.85
N GLN A 6 3.09 -19.62 22.30
CA GLN A 6 4.32 -19.46 23.09
C GLN A 6 4.19 -18.34 24.12
N SER A 7 3.69 -17.17 23.70
CA SER A 7 3.60 -16.00 24.58
C SER A 7 2.55 -16.17 25.67
N GLN A 8 1.38 -16.71 25.33
CA GLN A 8 0.31 -16.94 26.31
C GLN A 8 0.65 -18.04 27.31
N ALA A 9 1.31 -19.11 26.87
CA ALA A 9 1.76 -20.17 27.76
C ALA A 9 2.82 -19.67 28.76
N ALA A 10 3.71 -18.76 28.33
CA ALA A 10 4.76 -18.20 29.17
C ALA A 10 4.26 -17.12 30.15
N HIS A 11 3.31 -16.28 29.73
CA HIS A 11 2.95 -15.05 30.45
C HIS A 11 1.51 -15.00 30.98
N GLY A 12 0.64 -15.93 30.57
CA GLY A 12 -0.75 -16.01 31.04
C GLY A 12 -1.64 -14.84 30.59
N CYS A 13 -1.20 -14.02 29.64
CA CYS A 13 -1.93 -12.86 29.12
C CYS A 13 -1.93 -12.83 27.59
N LYS A 14 -2.86 -12.06 26.99
CA LYS A 14 -2.97 -11.93 25.53
C LYS A 14 -1.73 -11.24 24.95
N LEU A 15 -1.17 -11.80 23.87
CA LEU A 15 -0.02 -11.22 23.16
C LEU A 15 -0.36 -9.89 22.47
N ALA A 16 -1.51 -9.82 21.79
CA ALA A 16 -1.95 -8.61 21.09
C ALA A 16 -3.47 -8.52 21.05
N ASN A 17 -4.00 -7.30 20.94
CA ASN A 17 -5.43 -7.03 20.78
C ASN A 17 -5.87 -7.06 19.31
N TYR A 18 -4.98 -6.67 18.40
CA TYR A 18 -5.24 -6.61 16.96
C TYR A 18 -4.11 -7.29 16.20
N TRP A 19 -4.47 -8.07 15.20
CA TRP A 19 -3.56 -8.72 14.25
C TRP A 19 -3.91 -8.23 12.86
N MET A 20 -2.94 -7.63 12.17
CA MET A 20 -3.12 -7.12 10.82
C MET A 20 -2.37 -8.01 9.85
N HIS A 21 -3.09 -8.56 8.87
CA HIS A 21 -2.53 -9.38 7.81
C HIS A 21 -2.67 -8.62 6.49
N VAL A 22 -1.58 -8.55 5.72
CA VAL A 22 -1.57 -7.93 4.41
C VAL A 22 -1.96 -8.95 3.34
N GLY A 23 -2.58 -8.46 2.27
CA GLY A 23 -2.88 -9.23 1.07
C GLY A 23 -1.60 -9.73 0.38
N LEU A 24 -1.74 -10.79 -0.40
CA LEU A 24 -0.62 -11.35 -1.15
C LEU A 24 -0.39 -10.57 -2.44
N LEU A 25 0.88 -10.51 -2.85
CA LEU A 25 1.29 -9.95 -4.14
C LEU A 25 1.50 -11.10 -5.15
N THR A 26 0.85 -11.01 -6.30
CA THR A 26 1.06 -11.88 -7.47
C THR A 26 1.74 -11.11 -8.60
N ILE A 27 2.35 -11.82 -9.54
CA ILE A 27 2.87 -11.26 -10.80
C ILE A 27 2.15 -11.96 -11.94
N ASN A 28 1.46 -11.20 -12.80
CA ASN A 28 0.65 -11.74 -13.90
C ASN A 28 -0.29 -12.87 -13.44
N ASP A 29 -0.96 -12.67 -12.31
CA ASP A 29 -1.87 -13.62 -11.64
C ASP A 29 -1.21 -14.90 -11.12
N GLU A 30 0.11 -15.02 -11.23
CA GLU A 30 0.88 -16.12 -10.67
C GLU A 30 1.49 -15.72 -9.32
N LYS A 31 1.58 -16.71 -8.42
CA LYS A 31 2.26 -16.52 -7.14
C LYS A 31 3.72 -16.12 -7.39
N MET A 32 4.15 -15.04 -6.75
CA MET A 32 5.57 -14.70 -6.73
C MET A 32 6.34 -15.77 -5.96
N SER A 33 7.31 -16.42 -6.60
CA SER A 33 8.22 -17.33 -5.91
C SER A 33 9.57 -17.41 -6.59
N LYS A 34 10.62 -17.52 -5.76
CA LYS A 34 12.00 -17.73 -6.24
C LYS A 34 12.11 -19.01 -7.09
N SER A 35 11.37 -20.05 -6.74
CA SER A 35 11.36 -21.32 -7.47
C SER A 35 10.76 -21.22 -8.87
N LEU A 36 9.81 -20.31 -9.09
CA LEU A 36 9.21 -20.08 -10.40
C LEU A 36 10.04 -19.09 -11.26
N GLY A 37 11.08 -18.49 -10.67
CA GLY A 37 11.94 -17.52 -11.35
C GLY A 37 11.27 -16.17 -11.66
N ASN A 38 10.05 -15.95 -11.17
CA ASN A 38 9.25 -14.76 -11.47
C ASN A 38 9.36 -13.66 -10.40
N SER A 39 10.27 -13.77 -9.43
CA SER A 39 10.40 -12.76 -8.37
C SER A 39 11.10 -11.49 -8.87
N ILE A 40 10.50 -10.33 -8.59
CA ILE A 40 11.09 -9.02 -8.84
C ILE A 40 11.58 -8.47 -7.51
N THR A 41 12.84 -8.05 -7.42
CA THR A 41 13.32 -7.38 -6.23
C THR A 41 12.98 -5.89 -6.26
N ILE A 42 12.95 -5.26 -5.08
CA ILE A 42 12.80 -3.80 -5.01
C ILE A 42 13.94 -3.11 -5.78
N GLY A 43 15.16 -3.64 -5.71
CA GLY A 43 16.30 -3.07 -6.45
C GLY A 43 16.10 -3.08 -7.96
N ASP A 44 15.62 -4.21 -8.50
CA ASP A 44 15.32 -4.34 -9.94
C ASP A 44 14.18 -3.42 -10.35
N PHE A 45 13.12 -3.31 -9.54
CA PHE A 45 12.02 -2.39 -9.84
C PHE A 45 12.49 -0.92 -9.86
N LEU A 46 13.33 -0.54 -8.91
CA LEU A 46 13.81 0.84 -8.75
C LEU A 46 14.89 1.24 -9.78
N SER A 47 15.48 0.29 -10.52
CA SER A 47 16.37 0.66 -11.63
C SER A 47 15.61 1.31 -12.79
N ASP A 48 14.33 0.93 -12.95
CA ASP A 48 13.51 1.31 -14.09
C ASP A 48 12.40 2.31 -13.72
N HIS A 49 12.02 2.38 -12.44
CA HIS A 49 10.89 3.18 -11.97
C HIS A 49 11.21 4.05 -10.75
N HIS A 50 10.55 5.21 -10.66
CA HIS A 50 10.65 6.07 -9.49
C HIS A 50 10.04 5.40 -8.24
N PRO A 51 10.64 5.51 -7.04
CA PRO A 51 10.16 4.83 -5.83
C PRO A 51 8.71 5.11 -5.44
N GLU A 52 8.19 6.28 -5.78
CA GLU A 52 6.80 6.62 -5.51
C GLU A 52 5.81 5.87 -6.38
N VAL A 53 6.21 5.38 -7.55
CA VAL A 53 5.36 4.52 -8.37
C VAL A 53 5.10 3.21 -7.62
N LEU A 54 6.13 2.62 -7.00
CA LEU A 54 5.95 1.42 -6.17
C LEU A 54 5.00 1.68 -5.00
N ARG A 55 5.18 2.80 -4.29
CA ARG A 55 4.32 3.15 -3.15
C ARG A 55 2.87 3.38 -3.59
N HIS A 56 2.67 4.14 -4.66
CA HIS A 56 1.33 4.43 -5.16
C HIS A 56 0.65 3.16 -5.68
N PHE A 57 1.40 2.26 -6.32
CA PHE A 57 0.88 0.95 -6.76
C PHE A 57 0.37 0.13 -5.58
N MET A 58 1.14 0.05 -4.49
CA MET A 58 0.76 -0.69 -3.28
C MET A 58 -0.45 -0.06 -2.56
N LEU A 59 -0.57 1.26 -2.59
CA LEU A 59 -1.69 2.00 -1.99
C LEU A 59 -2.94 2.05 -2.88
N GLY A 60 -2.84 1.67 -4.16
CA GLY A 60 -3.98 1.67 -5.08
C GLY A 60 -4.99 0.53 -4.83
N SER A 61 -4.76 -0.29 -3.81
CA SER A 61 -5.63 -1.38 -3.38
C SER A 61 -5.63 -1.46 -1.86
N HIS A 62 -6.76 -1.87 -1.29
CA HIS A 62 -6.88 -2.07 0.15
C HIS A 62 -5.80 -3.05 0.66
N TYR A 63 -5.16 -2.74 1.80
CA TYR A 63 -4.00 -3.49 2.29
C TYR A 63 -4.25 -4.99 2.52
N ARG A 64 -5.52 -5.39 2.70
CA ARG A 64 -5.97 -6.79 2.90
C ARG A 64 -6.28 -7.51 1.58
N SER A 65 -6.43 -6.78 0.49
CA SER A 65 -6.76 -7.34 -0.83
C SER A 65 -5.50 -7.84 -1.52
N PRO A 66 -5.59 -8.94 -2.29
CA PRO A 66 -4.47 -9.34 -3.13
C PRO A 66 -4.19 -8.26 -4.17
N ILE A 67 -2.91 -8.04 -4.47
CA ILE A 67 -2.45 -7.09 -5.48
C ILE A 67 -1.78 -7.88 -6.58
N ASN A 68 -2.10 -7.54 -7.83
CA ASN A 68 -1.48 -8.17 -8.99
C ASN A 68 -0.54 -7.19 -9.68
N TYR A 69 0.73 -7.54 -9.73
CA TYR A 69 1.75 -6.81 -10.47
C TYR A 69 1.70 -7.19 -11.95
N THR A 70 1.49 -6.19 -12.79
CA THR A 70 1.61 -6.27 -14.25
C THR A 70 2.26 -4.98 -14.75
N GLU A 71 2.94 -5.02 -15.90
CA GLU A 71 3.49 -3.80 -16.51
C GLU A 71 2.40 -2.75 -16.78
N SER A 72 1.20 -3.19 -17.18
CA SER A 72 0.05 -2.30 -17.39
C SER A 72 -0.41 -1.62 -16.09
N ALA A 73 -0.40 -2.33 -14.96
CA ALA A 73 -0.76 -1.75 -13.67
C ALA A 73 0.26 -0.70 -13.22
N ILE A 74 1.55 -0.95 -13.45
CA ILE A 74 2.62 0.02 -13.16
C ILE A 74 2.52 1.25 -14.07
N ALA A 75 2.28 1.06 -15.37
CA ALA A 75 2.08 2.17 -16.30
C ALA A 75 0.85 3.03 -15.95
N ASN A 76 -0.24 2.41 -15.51
CA ASN A 76 -1.43 3.13 -15.04
C ASN A 76 -1.15 3.90 -13.74
N THR A 77 -0.42 3.28 -12.81
CA THR A 77 0.00 3.92 -11.56
C THR A 77 0.86 5.14 -11.83
N GLN A 78 1.81 5.04 -12.76
CA GLN A 78 2.66 6.16 -13.13
C GLN A 78 1.83 7.33 -13.70
N GLN A 79 0.88 7.06 -14.61
CA GLN A 79 -0.02 8.09 -15.13
C GLN A 79 -0.89 8.73 -14.04
N ALA A 80 -1.39 7.95 -13.09
CA ALA A 80 -2.16 8.47 -11.96
C ALA A 80 -1.30 9.41 -11.09
N LEU A 81 -0.05 9.02 -10.81
CA LEU A 81 0.90 9.83 -10.05
C LEU A 81 1.27 11.12 -10.80
N GLU A 82 1.50 11.05 -12.11
CA GLU A 82 1.77 12.21 -12.97
C GLU A 82 0.61 13.21 -12.96
N ARG A 83 -0.65 12.73 -12.92
CA ARG A 83 -1.83 13.59 -12.78
C ARG A 83 -1.85 14.31 -11.44
N LEU A 84 -1.51 13.64 -10.34
CA LEU A 84 -1.41 14.28 -9.02
C LEU A 84 -0.33 15.36 -9.02
N TYR A 85 0.86 15.04 -9.51
CA TYR A 85 1.96 16.00 -9.63
C TYR A 85 1.63 17.18 -10.54
N THR A 86 0.86 16.95 -11.61
CA THR A 86 0.40 18.02 -12.51
C THR A 86 -0.58 18.95 -11.81
N ALA A 87 -1.50 18.42 -11.00
CA ALA A 87 -2.48 19.20 -10.27
C ALA A 87 -1.84 20.11 -9.21
N ILE A 88 -0.75 19.67 -8.57
CA ILE A 88 -0.04 20.46 -7.56
C ILE A 88 1.09 21.33 -8.14
N ARG A 89 1.42 21.16 -9.43
CA ARG A 89 2.53 21.88 -10.06
C ARG A 89 2.23 23.38 -10.11
N GLY A 90 3.15 24.18 -9.57
CA GLY A 90 3.05 25.63 -9.58
C GLY A 90 2.11 26.20 -8.53
N LEU A 91 1.52 25.34 -7.67
CA LEU A 91 0.90 25.81 -6.43
C LEU A 91 2.02 26.21 -5.46
N GLU A 92 1.87 27.36 -4.82
CA GLU A 92 2.69 27.70 -3.66
C GLU A 92 2.32 26.76 -2.51
N HIS A 93 3.26 26.57 -1.57
CA HIS A 93 2.95 25.79 -0.38
C HIS A 93 1.76 26.45 0.33
N GLY A 94 0.66 25.71 0.46
CA GLY A 94 -0.55 26.20 1.11
C GLY A 94 -0.27 26.55 2.57
N THR A 95 -1.10 27.44 3.12
CA THR A 95 -1.28 27.57 4.57
C THR A 95 -1.88 26.28 5.14
N ASP A 96 -2.00 26.19 6.46
CA ASP A 96 -2.71 25.08 7.10
C ASP A 96 -4.07 24.83 6.42
N GLY A 97 -4.31 23.57 6.06
CA GLY A 97 -5.53 23.15 5.38
C GLY A 97 -6.75 23.25 6.30
N ASP A 98 -7.91 23.53 5.72
CA ASP A 98 -9.18 23.56 6.46
C ASP A 98 -9.63 22.14 6.82
N VAL A 99 -9.58 21.79 8.11
CA VAL A 99 -10.01 20.49 8.63
C VAL A 99 -11.52 20.29 8.53
N GLU A 100 -12.31 21.36 8.40
CA GLU A 100 -13.76 21.26 8.19
C GLU A 100 -14.11 21.10 6.71
N HIS A 101 -13.12 21.18 5.81
CA HIS A 101 -13.37 21.05 4.37
C HIS A 101 -13.94 19.66 4.04
N PRO A 102 -15.00 19.57 3.19
CA PRO A 102 -15.66 18.29 2.90
C PRO A 102 -14.72 17.18 2.42
N SER A 103 -13.69 17.53 1.61
CA SER A 103 -12.71 16.55 1.14
C SER A 103 -11.82 16.00 2.26
N TYR A 104 -11.50 16.81 3.28
CA TYR A 104 -10.71 16.36 4.43
C TYR A 104 -11.54 15.40 5.29
N GLN A 105 -12.81 15.74 5.55
CA GLN A 105 -13.74 14.86 6.27
C GLN A 105 -13.99 13.54 5.52
N ALA A 106 -14.13 13.59 4.19
CA ALA A 106 -14.25 12.40 3.37
C ALA A 106 -12.99 11.51 3.43
N PHE A 107 -11.80 12.11 3.39
CA PHE A 107 -10.54 11.39 3.56
C PHE A 107 -10.45 10.71 4.94
N LEU A 108 -10.78 11.43 6.02
CA LEU A 108 -10.78 10.86 7.36
C LEU A 108 -11.77 9.70 7.50
N ALA A 109 -12.97 9.83 6.92
CA ALA A 109 -13.97 8.77 6.92
C ALA A 109 -13.45 7.51 6.21
N ALA A 110 -12.83 7.67 5.03
CA ALA A 110 -12.22 6.55 4.30
C ALA A 110 -11.08 5.90 5.10
N MET A 111 -10.14 6.69 5.63
CA MET A 111 -9.01 6.15 6.39
C MET A 111 -9.42 5.52 7.73
N SER A 112 -10.51 5.98 8.34
CA SER A 112 -11.07 5.40 9.57
C SER A 112 -11.80 4.08 9.32
N ASP A 113 -12.17 3.81 8.07
CA ASP A 113 -12.76 2.54 7.63
C ASP A 113 -11.65 1.57 7.20
N ASP A 114 -11.01 0.93 8.19
CA ASP A 114 -9.95 -0.09 7.99
C ASP A 114 -8.79 0.34 7.06
N PHE A 115 -8.40 1.62 7.08
CA PHE A 115 -7.36 2.18 6.21
C PHE A 115 -7.69 2.03 4.71
N ASN A 116 -8.91 2.39 4.31
CA ASN A 116 -9.36 2.39 2.92
C ASN A 116 -8.69 3.49 2.09
N THR A 117 -7.48 3.19 1.61
CA THR A 117 -6.65 3.97 0.68
C THR A 117 -7.16 3.91 -0.75
#